data_AF-A0A7V0QKJ3-F1
#
_entry.id   AF-A0A7V0QKJ3-F1
#
_cell.length_a   1.000
_cell.length_b   1.000
_cell.length_c   1.000
_cell.angle_alpha   90.00
_cell.angle_beta   90.00
_cell.angle_gamma   90.00
#
_symmetry.space_group_name_H-M   'P 1'
#
loop_
_entity.id
_entity.type
_entity.pdbx_description
1 polymer ?
#
loop_
_entity_poly.entity_id
_entity_poly.type
_entity_poly.pdbx_seq_one_letter_code
_entity_poly.pdbx_strand_id
1 'polypeptide(L)'
;MITDIRVEKPRLQTPVSLILDDSSPGEPIYSEFVNEFAALVEETGIRGKFTVMPYTFPETLDQALKGNRPGHIRRLMEQISNQIAPNFDITPEILTHNPVVDLETGGFVYPSVAEHIWSQTQNAETLTPYIARALQILKHAGLEATGVTSPANFGKEVEKEYARAILQAQQQVNNRSLTWYFLHTDTQSRYLFPRLALVDKAQRQAVVSIVSGYGDYVIDPAIEDEPRTEKINHYADQYLTANGNQGRLAELYQADSYLIFHHHWWRMIKEDYLGFDILREVTGRLHRVFGEKIQWMKVSDIALYWAVSQCVEIKVKKEGANFYLQLRSLFPCKDFTVSFRVSGSSSELRIWKTSQELIRRQLQAPLKSNTWCMKHKRVYLCFDLDMETRIQISWP
;
A
#
# COMPACT_ATOMS: atom_id res chain seq x y z
N MET A 1 17.86 26.78 -19.50
CA MET A 1 18.02 26.59 -18.04
C MET A 1 16.92 25.66 -17.56
N ILE A 2 17.25 24.73 -16.67
CA ILE A 2 16.28 23.82 -16.01
C ILE A 2 16.07 24.31 -14.59
N THR A 3 14.81 24.44 -14.18
CA THR A 3 14.42 24.95 -12.85
C THR A 3 13.19 24.22 -12.33
N ASP A 4 12.87 24.39 -11.04
CA ASP A 4 11.61 23.93 -10.44
C ASP A 4 11.36 22.42 -10.69
N ILE A 5 12.39 21.62 -10.40
CA ILE A 5 12.33 20.16 -10.51
C ILE A 5 11.44 19.63 -9.39
N ARG A 6 10.51 18.74 -9.73
CA ARG A 6 9.62 18.07 -8.79
C ARG A 6 9.59 16.58 -9.08
N VAL A 7 9.48 15.79 -8.01
CA VAL A 7 9.00 14.42 -8.12
C VAL A 7 7.48 14.49 -8.13
N GLU A 8 6.87 13.87 -9.14
CA GLU A 8 5.42 13.82 -9.32
C GLU A 8 4.88 12.47 -8.85
N LYS A 9 3.55 12.35 -8.78
CA LYS A 9 2.89 11.06 -8.58
C LYS A 9 3.17 10.10 -9.74
N PRO A 10 3.16 8.76 -9.50
CA PRO A 10 3.45 7.78 -10.55
C PRO A 10 2.52 8.00 -11.73
N ARG A 11 3.09 8.14 -12.92
CA ARG A 11 2.35 8.31 -14.18
C ARG A 11 1.40 9.52 -14.22
N LEU A 12 1.55 10.48 -13.29
CA LEU A 12 0.60 11.57 -13.02
C LEU A 12 -0.80 11.10 -12.60
N GLN A 13 -0.90 9.90 -12.00
CA GLN A 13 -2.13 9.34 -11.47
C GLN A 13 -2.13 9.42 -9.95
N THR A 14 -3.31 9.60 -9.34
CA THR A 14 -3.45 9.52 -7.89
C THR A 14 -3.39 8.07 -7.41
N PRO A 15 -2.45 7.70 -6.52
CA PRO A 15 -2.39 6.33 -6.00
C PRO A 15 -3.59 6.00 -5.12
N VAL A 16 -4.11 4.79 -5.30
CA VAL A 16 -5.26 4.24 -4.58
C VAL A 16 -4.92 2.84 -4.09
N SER A 17 -5.34 2.49 -2.88
CA SER A 17 -5.11 1.17 -2.32
C SER A 17 -6.20 0.77 -1.34
N LEU A 18 -6.65 -0.48 -1.44
CA LEU A 18 -7.59 -1.07 -0.48
C LEU A 18 -6.82 -1.91 0.54
N ILE A 19 -7.09 -1.65 1.81
CA ILE A 19 -6.62 -2.48 2.92
C ILE A 19 -7.77 -3.38 3.38
N LEU A 20 -7.57 -4.70 3.35
CA LEU A 20 -8.47 -5.65 4.01
C LEU A 20 -7.82 -6.19 5.28
N ASP A 21 -8.53 -6.07 6.41
CA ASP A 21 -8.04 -6.48 7.73
C ASP A 21 -8.86 -7.58 8.43
N ASP A 22 -8.29 -8.06 9.54
CA ASP A 22 -8.85 -9.04 10.49
C ASP A 22 -9.08 -10.46 9.95
N SER A 23 -8.24 -11.03 9.08
CA SER A 23 -8.53 -12.35 8.49
C SER A 23 -8.81 -13.48 9.50
N SER A 24 -9.67 -14.44 9.14
CA SER A 24 -9.92 -15.64 9.96
C SER A 24 -9.78 -16.93 9.14
N PRO A 25 -8.54 -17.36 8.79
CA PRO A 25 -8.32 -18.51 7.91
C PRO A 25 -8.83 -19.86 8.47
N GLY A 26 -9.19 -19.92 9.76
CA GLY A 26 -9.80 -21.11 10.38
C GLY A 26 -11.30 -21.24 10.20
N GLU A 27 -11.99 -20.22 9.67
CA GLU A 27 -13.45 -20.20 9.53
C GLU A 27 -13.91 -20.55 8.11
N PRO A 28 -14.88 -21.47 7.93
CA PRO A 28 -15.40 -21.80 6.59
C PRO A 28 -16.00 -20.60 5.84
N ILE A 29 -16.74 -19.73 6.55
CA ILE A 29 -17.36 -18.52 5.98
C ILE A 29 -16.31 -17.55 5.42
N TYR A 30 -15.11 -17.54 5.99
CA TYR A 30 -14.00 -16.76 5.48
C TYR A 30 -13.58 -17.25 4.08
N SER A 31 -13.59 -18.56 3.83
CA SER A 31 -13.23 -19.11 2.50
C SER A 31 -14.23 -18.72 1.42
N GLU A 32 -15.52 -18.70 1.76
CA GLU A 32 -16.58 -18.22 0.85
C GLU A 32 -16.38 -16.73 0.53
N PHE A 33 -16.10 -15.92 1.55
CA PHE A 33 -15.77 -14.51 1.37
C PHE A 33 -14.53 -14.31 0.45
N VAL A 34 -13.46 -15.10 0.63
CA VAL A 34 -12.27 -14.98 -0.25
C VAL A 34 -12.61 -15.31 -1.70
N ASN A 35 -13.57 -16.22 -1.97
CA ASN A 35 -14.01 -16.49 -3.35
C ASN A 35 -14.68 -15.27 -3.98
N GLU A 36 -15.65 -14.68 -3.28
CA GLU A 36 -16.36 -13.49 -3.74
C GLU A 36 -15.41 -12.31 -3.91
N PHE A 37 -14.49 -12.12 -2.96
CA PHE A 37 -13.49 -11.06 -3.04
C PHE A 37 -12.51 -11.28 -4.20
N ALA A 38 -12.06 -12.51 -4.43
CA ALA A 38 -11.19 -12.81 -5.58
C ALA A 38 -11.87 -12.48 -6.91
N ALA A 39 -13.17 -12.81 -7.06
CA ALA A 39 -13.94 -12.45 -8.24
C ALA A 39 -14.02 -10.92 -8.43
N LEU A 40 -14.25 -10.16 -7.35
CA LEU A 40 -14.23 -8.70 -7.40
C LEU A 40 -12.86 -8.16 -7.83
N VAL A 41 -11.77 -8.74 -7.32
CA VAL A 41 -10.40 -8.36 -7.68
C VAL A 41 -10.12 -8.63 -9.16
N GLU A 42 -10.57 -9.76 -9.69
CA GLU A 42 -10.45 -10.09 -11.12
C GLU A 42 -11.24 -9.12 -12.00
N GLU A 43 -12.49 -8.82 -11.63
CA GLU A 43 -13.37 -7.92 -12.37
C GLU A 43 -12.84 -6.48 -12.43
N THR A 44 -12.36 -5.97 -11.30
CA THR A 44 -12.07 -4.53 -11.14
C THR A 44 -10.59 -4.17 -11.24
N GLY A 45 -9.70 -5.16 -11.05
CA GLY A 45 -8.26 -4.94 -10.98
C GLY A 45 -7.82 -4.10 -9.76
N ILE A 46 -8.64 -4.02 -8.71
CA ILE A 46 -8.28 -3.35 -7.45
C ILE A 46 -7.02 -3.98 -6.85
N ARG A 47 -6.27 -3.18 -6.10
CA ARG A 47 -5.02 -3.59 -5.47
C ARG A 47 -4.90 -3.03 -4.06
N GLY A 48 -4.10 -3.70 -3.24
CA GLY A 48 -3.68 -3.15 -1.96
C GLY A 48 -3.03 -4.14 -1.02
N LYS A 49 -3.55 -4.33 0.20
CA LYS A 49 -3.06 -5.35 1.14
C LYS A 49 -4.19 -6.18 1.73
N PHE A 50 -3.86 -7.44 2.04
CA PHE A 50 -4.79 -8.43 2.55
C PHE A 50 -4.13 -9.16 3.72
N THR A 51 -4.76 -9.12 4.89
CA THR A 51 -4.22 -9.78 6.08
C THR A 51 -4.39 -11.30 5.98
N VAL A 52 -3.38 -12.05 6.46
CA VAL A 52 -3.50 -13.48 6.78
C VAL A 52 -2.94 -13.68 8.18
N MET A 53 -3.78 -14.13 9.11
CA MET A 53 -3.41 -14.35 10.50
C MET A 53 -2.41 -15.50 10.63
N PRO A 54 -1.27 -15.29 11.31
CA PRO A 54 -0.32 -16.38 11.56
C PRO A 54 -0.84 -17.45 12.51
N TYR A 55 -1.84 -17.14 13.35
CA TYR A 55 -2.49 -18.09 14.23
C TYR A 55 -3.92 -18.41 13.77
N THR A 56 -4.28 -19.70 13.80
CA THR A 56 -5.64 -20.20 13.50
C THR A 56 -6.41 -20.63 14.76
N PHE A 57 -5.73 -20.61 15.92
CA PHE A 57 -6.14 -21.14 17.21
C PHE A 57 -6.65 -22.60 17.21
N PRO A 58 -6.03 -23.51 18.00
CA PRO A 58 -4.96 -23.26 18.98
C PRO A 58 -3.53 -23.26 18.39
N GLU A 59 -3.37 -23.50 17.08
CA GLU A 59 -2.09 -23.73 16.42
C GLU A 59 -1.71 -22.62 15.42
N THR A 60 -0.42 -22.54 15.07
CA THR A 60 0.06 -21.63 14.02
C THR A 60 -0.39 -22.12 12.65
N LEU A 61 -0.51 -21.22 11.68
CA LEU A 61 -0.93 -21.54 10.31
C LEU A 61 -0.01 -22.58 9.66
N ASP A 62 1.30 -22.48 9.84
CA ASP A 62 2.27 -23.44 9.29
C ASP A 62 2.20 -24.82 9.98
N GLN A 63 1.75 -24.88 11.23
CA GLN A 63 1.41 -26.14 11.91
C GLN A 63 0.09 -26.70 11.39
N ALA A 64 -0.95 -25.87 11.25
CA ALA A 64 -2.26 -26.25 10.74
C ALA A 64 -2.18 -26.87 9.34
N LEU A 65 -1.28 -26.35 8.49
CA LEU A 65 -0.97 -26.88 7.16
C LEU A 65 -0.32 -28.28 7.18
N LYS A 66 0.35 -28.65 8.28
CA LYS A 66 0.99 -29.97 8.49
C LYS A 66 0.12 -30.94 9.30
N GLY A 67 -0.88 -30.43 10.03
CA GLY A 67 -1.72 -31.18 10.96
C GLY A 67 -2.89 -31.91 10.32
N ASN A 68 -3.95 -32.17 11.10
CA ASN A 68 -5.13 -32.97 10.73
C ASN A 68 -6.27 -32.16 10.06
N ARG A 69 -6.16 -30.83 9.99
CA ARG A 69 -7.12 -29.93 9.33
C ARG A 69 -6.68 -29.37 7.96
N PRO A 70 -5.76 -29.99 7.19
CA PRO A 70 -5.02 -29.30 6.15
C PRO A 70 -5.85 -29.10 4.87
N GLY A 71 -6.97 -29.82 4.68
CA GLY A 71 -7.72 -29.77 3.41
C GLY A 71 -8.31 -28.40 3.09
N HIS A 72 -9.03 -27.79 4.03
CA HIS A 72 -9.67 -26.50 3.81
C HIS A 72 -8.66 -25.35 3.84
N ILE A 73 -7.76 -25.34 4.82
CA ILE A 73 -6.72 -24.31 4.97
C ILE A 73 -5.78 -24.30 3.77
N ARG A 74 -5.34 -25.47 3.25
CA ARG A 74 -4.50 -25.51 2.04
C ARG A 74 -5.20 -24.92 0.84
N ARG A 75 -6.47 -25.28 0.60
CA ARG A 75 -7.25 -24.71 -0.51
C ARG A 75 -7.38 -23.20 -0.39
N LEU A 76 -7.65 -22.70 0.82
CA LEU A 76 -7.71 -21.26 1.09
C LEU A 76 -6.35 -20.59 0.81
N MET A 77 -5.24 -21.17 1.26
CA MET A 77 -3.90 -20.61 1.01
C MET A 77 -3.53 -20.63 -0.47
N GLU A 78 -3.84 -21.71 -1.20
CA GLU A 78 -3.66 -21.81 -2.65
C GLU A 78 -4.47 -20.72 -3.36
N GLN A 79 -5.71 -20.51 -2.95
CA GLN A 79 -6.57 -19.46 -3.49
C GLN A 79 -6.02 -18.05 -3.21
N ILE A 80 -5.62 -17.76 -1.97
CA ILE A 80 -5.00 -16.48 -1.61
C ILE A 80 -3.74 -16.26 -2.44
N SER A 81 -2.87 -17.26 -2.55
CA SER A 81 -1.63 -17.18 -3.33
C SER A 81 -1.90 -16.92 -4.82
N ASN A 82 -2.89 -17.58 -5.40
CA ASN A 82 -3.12 -17.54 -6.85
C ASN A 82 -4.02 -16.38 -7.30
N GLN A 83 -4.96 -15.95 -6.46
CA GLN A 83 -6.02 -15.02 -6.85
C GLN A 83 -5.94 -13.67 -6.13
N ILE A 84 -5.41 -13.63 -4.89
CA ILE A 84 -5.32 -12.39 -4.09
C ILE A 84 -3.91 -11.78 -4.17
N ALA A 85 -2.87 -12.57 -3.86
CA ALA A 85 -1.49 -12.10 -3.80
C ALA A 85 -0.94 -11.45 -5.09
N PRO A 86 -1.42 -11.76 -6.31
CA PRO A 86 -1.01 -11.03 -7.51
C PRO A 86 -1.36 -9.54 -7.46
N ASN A 87 -2.46 -9.17 -6.81
CA ASN A 87 -2.96 -7.79 -6.72
C ASN A 87 -2.84 -7.18 -5.32
N PHE A 88 -2.60 -7.99 -4.29
CA PHE A 88 -2.50 -7.55 -2.91
C PHE A 88 -1.18 -8.00 -2.27
N ASP A 89 -0.58 -7.16 -1.43
CA ASP A 89 0.43 -7.64 -0.48
C ASP A 89 -0.25 -8.48 0.59
N ILE A 90 0.31 -9.64 0.89
CA ILE A 90 -0.12 -10.43 2.03
C ILE A 90 0.69 -9.99 3.26
N THR A 91 0.00 -9.68 4.35
CA THR A 91 0.66 -9.26 5.59
C THR A 91 0.19 -10.09 6.78
N PRO A 92 1.06 -10.35 7.77
CA PRO A 92 0.59 -10.73 9.08
C PRO A 92 -0.05 -9.52 9.75
N GLU A 93 -1.01 -9.77 10.62
CA GLU A 93 -1.48 -8.80 11.60
C GLU A 93 -0.89 -9.19 12.96
N ILE A 94 0.43 -9.01 13.01
CA ILE A 94 1.38 -9.59 13.96
C ILE A 94 1.12 -11.08 14.16
N LEU A 95 0.98 -11.62 15.37
CA LEU A 95 0.91 -13.07 15.59
C LEU A 95 -0.51 -13.53 15.78
N THR A 96 -1.23 -12.92 16.70
CA THR A 96 -2.48 -13.49 17.20
C THR A 96 -3.68 -12.56 17.13
N HIS A 97 -3.46 -11.24 17.04
CA HIS A 97 -4.50 -10.22 17.29
C HIS A 97 -5.13 -10.38 18.72
N ASN A 98 -4.49 -11.13 19.60
CA ASN A 98 -5.07 -11.73 20.82
C ASN A 98 -3.98 -11.85 21.91
N PRO A 99 -4.06 -12.73 22.93
CA PRO A 99 -3.03 -12.78 23.96
C PRO A 99 -1.63 -12.98 23.39
N VAL A 100 -0.67 -12.23 23.93
CA VAL A 100 0.73 -12.35 23.57
C VAL A 100 1.23 -13.77 23.81
N VAL A 101 2.06 -14.23 22.88
CA VAL A 101 2.66 -15.57 22.89
C VAL A 101 4.07 -15.46 23.46
N ASP A 102 4.38 -16.31 24.42
CA ASP A 102 5.75 -16.55 24.85
C ASP A 102 6.45 -17.39 23.78
N LEU A 103 7.49 -16.83 23.13
CA LEU A 103 8.16 -17.48 22.01
C LEU A 103 9.02 -18.68 22.43
N GLU A 104 9.41 -18.79 23.69
CA GLU A 104 10.21 -19.90 24.21
C GLU A 104 9.33 -21.13 24.45
N THR A 105 8.17 -20.90 25.07
CA THR A 105 7.24 -21.97 25.45
C THR A 105 6.21 -22.28 24.37
N GLY A 106 5.91 -21.32 23.49
CA GLY A 106 4.81 -21.37 22.51
C GLY A 106 3.42 -21.19 23.11
N GLY A 107 3.30 -21.00 24.43
CA GLY A 107 2.06 -20.71 25.13
C GLY A 107 1.77 -19.21 25.24
N PHE A 108 0.64 -18.85 25.88
CA PHE A 108 0.37 -17.45 26.21
C PHE A 108 1.19 -17.02 27.44
N VAL A 109 1.62 -15.76 27.45
CA VAL A 109 2.19 -15.16 28.67
C VAL A 109 1.14 -15.17 29.78
N TYR A 110 1.58 -15.46 31.01
CA TYR A 110 0.72 -15.44 32.20
C TYR A 110 1.16 -14.31 33.16
N PRO A 111 0.24 -13.46 33.63
CA PRO A 111 -1.17 -13.41 33.28
C PRO A 111 -1.40 -13.02 31.81
N SER A 112 -2.49 -13.49 31.23
CA SER A 112 -2.84 -13.23 29.82
C SER A 112 -2.98 -11.72 29.58
N VAL A 113 -2.24 -11.21 28.60
CA VAL A 113 -2.27 -9.82 28.17
C VAL A 113 -2.38 -9.78 26.65
N ALA A 114 -3.24 -8.91 26.11
CA ALA A 114 -3.37 -8.75 24.67
C ALA A 114 -2.07 -8.20 24.06
N GLU A 115 -1.67 -8.70 22.88
CA GLU A 115 -0.41 -8.34 22.25
C GLU A 115 -0.29 -6.82 21.98
N HIS A 116 -1.40 -6.16 21.64
CA HIS A 116 -1.43 -4.72 21.42
C HIS A 116 -1.16 -3.94 22.72
N ILE A 117 -1.58 -4.43 23.90
CA ILE A 117 -1.28 -3.79 25.19
C ILE A 117 0.17 -4.05 25.57
N TRP A 118 0.61 -5.32 25.49
CA TRP A 118 1.97 -5.72 25.81
C TRP A 118 3.00 -4.93 24.99
N SER A 119 2.74 -4.73 23.70
CA SER A 119 3.66 -4.05 22.78
C SER A 119 4.00 -2.60 23.15
N GLN A 120 3.13 -1.91 23.91
CA GLN A 120 3.27 -0.47 24.16
C GLN A 120 4.45 -0.10 25.06
N THR A 121 5.05 -1.07 25.73
CA THR A 121 6.19 -0.84 26.64
C THR A 121 7.46 -1.57 26.21
N GLN A 122 7.45 -2.20 25.02
CA GLN A 122 8.57 -3.01 24.55
C GLN A 122 9.56 -2.19 23.71
N ASN A 123 10.77 -2.71 23.57
CA ASN A 123 11.82 -2.14 22.71
C ASN A 123 12.01 -2.98 21.43
N ALA A 124 12.88 -2.53 20.53
CA ALA A 124 13.15 -3.26 19.30
C ALA A 124 13.75 -4.67 19.53
N GLU A 125 14.50 -4.89 20.61
CA GLU A 125 15.09 -6.20 20.93
C GLU A 125 14.01 -7.25 21.24
N THR A 126 12.95 -6.85 21.94
CA THR A 126 11.81 -7.72 22.25
C THR A 126 10.83 -7.84 21.08
N LEU A 127 10.53 -6.75 20.38
CA LEU A 127 9.56 -6.75 19.28
C LEU A 127 10.08 -7.48 18.04
N THR A 128 11.38 -7.40 17.75
CA THR A 128 11.97 -8.03 16.55
C THR A 128 11.70 -9.53 16.46
N PRO A 129 12.04 -10.37 17.45
CA PRO A 129 11.80 -11.81 17.35
C PRO A 129 10.30 -12.15 17.30
N TYR A 130 9.45 -11.35 17.95
CA TYR A 130 7.99 -11.52 17.92
C TYR A 130 7.40 -11.28 16.53
N ILE A 131 7.81 -10.19 15.88
CA ILE A 131 7.41 -9.86 14.50
C ILE A 131 8.04 -10.85 13.51
N ALA A 132 9.31 -11.24 13.72
CA ALA A 132 9.99 -12.21 12.88
C ALA A 132 9.27 -13.56 12.89
N ARG A 133 8.74 -14.00 14.03
CA ARG A 133 7.94 -15.22 14.12
C ARG A 133 6.69 -15.15 13.24
N ALA A 134 5.99 -14.02 13.20
CA ALA A 134 4.81 -13.82 12.35
C ALA A 134 5.17 -13.93 10.86
N LEU A 135 6.25 -13.26 10.46
CA LEU A 135 6.77 -13.30 9.09
C LEU A 135 7.21 -14.72 8.69
N GLN A 136 7.88 -15.44 9.59
CA GLN A 136 8.33 -16.82 9.35
C GLN A 136 7.16 -17.77 9.10
N ILE A 137 6.10 -17.68 9.90
CA ILE A 137 4.91 -18.52 9.73
C ILE A 137 4.30 -18.31 8.34
N LEU A 138 4.12 -17.06 7.90
CA LEU A 138 3.59 -16.79 6.56
C LEU A 138 4.55 -17.23 5.45
N LYS A 139 5.87 -17.01 5.63
CA LYS A 139 6.87 -17.50 4.67
C LYS A 139 6.82 -19.01 4.52
N HIS A 140 6.69 -19.76 5.62
CA HIS A 140 6.53 -21.22 5.59
C HIS A 140 5.22 -21.66 4.92
N ALA A 141 4.18 -20.82 4.97
CA ALA A 141 2.93 -21.02 4.25
C ALA A 141 3.00 -20.61 2.77
N GLY A 142 4.17 -20.18 2.27
CA GLY A 142 4.36 -19.74 0.88
C GLY A 142 3.96 -18.28 0.62
N LEU A 143 3.66 -17.52 1.67
CA LEU A 143 3.18 -16.14 1.60
C LEU A 143 4.26 -15.18 2.14
N GLU A 144 5.22 -14.83 1.30
CA GLU A 144 6.29 -13.89 1.71
C GLU A 144 5.75 -12.46 1.87
N ALA A 145 5.63 -12.00 3.11
CA ALA A 145 5.09 -10.69 3.44
C ALA A 145 6.09 -9.54 3.20
N THR A 146 5.63 -8.44 2.62
CA THR A 146 6.44 -7.24 2.33
C THR A 146 6.36 -6.15 3.41
N GLY A 147 5.35 -6.25 4.27
CA GLY A 147 5.08 -5.36 5.40
C GLY A 147 4.26 -6.07 6.48
N VAL A 148 3.76 -5.32 7.46
CA VAL A 148 2.95 -5.85 8.56
C VAL A 148 1.73 -4.98 8.82
N THR A 149 0.71 -5.56 9.44
CA THR A 149 -0.42 -4.82 10.01
C THR A 149 -0.33 -4.78 11.53
N SER A 150 -0.71 -3.66 12.12
CA SER A 150 -0.65 -3.40 13.56
C SER A 150 -2.04 -3.55 14.19
N PRO A 151 -2.36 -4.70 14.81
CA PRO A 151 -3.68 -4.95 15.37
C PRO A 151 -4.01 -3.98 16.49
N ALA A 152 -5.20 -3.38 16.46
CA ALA A 152 -5.76 -2.51 17.51
C ALA A 152 -4.82 -1.41 18.07
N ASN A 153 -3.79 -0.96 17.33
CA ASN A 153 -2.71 -0.04 17.74
C ASN A 153 -1.38 -0.68 18.26
N PHE A 154 -1.07 -1.93 17.91
CA PHE A 154 0.20 -2.57 18.28
C PHE A 154 1.43 -1.65 18.02
N GLY A 155 2.25 -1.43 19.05
CA GLY A 155 3.50 -0.67 18.95
C GLY A 155 3.35 0.85 18.83
N LYS A 156 2.15 1.41 18.96
CA LYS A 156 1.88 2.85 18.78
C LYS A 156 2.65 3.75 19.75
N GLU A 157 2.66 3.43 21.04
CA GLU A 157 3.34 4.24 22.06
C GLU A 157 4.88 4.14 21.95
N VAL A 158 5.38 3.16 21.19
CA VAL A 158 6.81 2.90 20.93
C VAL A 158 7.14 2.86 19.43
N GLU A 159 6.44 3.65 18.61
CA GLU A 159 6.45 3.53 17.15
C GLU A 159 7.86 3.56 16.52
N LYS A 160 8.81 4.27 17.12
CA LYS A 160 10.23 4.26 16.69
C LYS A 160 10.90 2.90 16.89
N GLU A 161 10.70 2.28 18.05
CA GLU A 161 11.20 0.94 18.35
C GLU A 161 10.49 -0.09 17.48
N TYR A 162 9.18 0.07 17.30
CA TYR A 162 8.37 -0.78 16.43
C TYR A 162 8.85 -0.73 14.98
N ALA A 163 9.05 0.46 14.40
CA ALA A 163 9.55 0.60 13.03
C ALA A 163 10.94 -0.03 12.85
N ARG A 164 11.84 0.12 13.84
CA ARG A 164 13.15 -0.55 13.84
C ARG A 164 13.00 -2.07 13.89
N ALA A 165 12.11 -2.57 14.74
CA ALA A 165 11.86 -4.00 14.91
C ALA A 165 11.31 -4.65 13.63
N ILE A 166 10.38 -3.98 12.93
CA ILE A 166 9.84 -4.45 11.66
C ILE A 166 10.95 -4.57 10.61
N LEU A 167 11.83 -3.57 10.50
CA LEU A 167 12.95 -3.61 9.58
C LEU A 167 13.90 -4.77 9.89
N GLN A 168 14.30 -4.92 11.15
CA GLN A 168 15.20 -5.99 11.58
C GLN A 168 14.58 -7.37 11.34
N ALA A 169 13.30 -7.55 11.66
CA ALA A 169 12.57 -8.79 11.40
C ALA A 169 12.48 -9.11 9.90
N GLN A 170 12.17 -8.11 9.06
CA GLN A 170 12.11 -8.28 7.60
C GLN A 170 13.45 -8.60 6.98
N GLN A 171 14.55 -8.04 7.51
CA GLN A 171 15.90 -8.39 7.10
C GLN A 171 16.23 -9.84 7.45
N GLN A 172 15.93 -10.26 8.67
CA GLN A 172 16.20 -11.62 9.15
C GLN A 172 15.43 -12.68 8.36
N VAL A 173 14.16 -12.43 8.06
CA VAL A 173 13.26 -13.44 7.48
C VAL A 173 13.19 -13.38 5.96
N ASN A 174 13.13 -12.18 5.39
CA ASN A 174 12.86 -11.96 3.97
C ASN A 174 13.97 -11.21 3.23
N ASN A 175 15.08 -10.88 3.91
CA ASN A 175 16.21 -10.15 3.32
C ASN A 175 15.79 -8.84 2.63
N ARG A 176 14.82 -8.12 3.21
CA ARG A 176 14.30 -6.85 2.66
C ARG A 176 14.90 -5.67 3.40
N SER A 177 15.41 -4.68 2.67
CA SER A 177 15.87 -3.41 3.25
C SER A 177 14.83 -2.29 3.16
N LEU A 178 13.75 -2.49 2.40
CA LEU A 178 12.56 -1.65 2.41
C LEU A 178 11.36 -2.45 2.88
N THR A 179 10.65 -1.91 3.86
CA THR A 179 9.38 -2.47 4.34
C THR A 179 8.43 -1.34 4.77
N TRP A 180 7.26 -1.73 5.25
CA TRP A 180 6.18 -0.82 5.59
C TRP A 180 5.28 -1.45 6.65
N TYR A 181 4.47 -0.62 7.29
CA TYR A 181 3.42 -1.09 8.18
C TYR A 181 2.16 -0.23 8.07
N PHE A 182 1.01 -0.84 8.34
CA PHE A 182 -0.25 -0.15 8.56
C PHE A 182 -0.53 -0.09 10.07
N LEU A 183 -0.74 1.12 10.59
CA LEU A 183 -1.02 1.38 12.02
C LEU A 183 -2.04 2.51 12.18
N HIS A 184 -1.91 3.57 11.38
CA HIS A 184 -2.65 4.81 11.60
C HIS A 184 -3.86 4.92 10.67
N THR A 185 -4.96 5.38 11.23
CA THR A 185 -6.12 5.88 10.48
C THR A 185 -6.26 7.38 10.74
N ASP A 186 -6.43 8.17 9.67
CA ASP A 186 -6.61 9.62 9.73
C ASP A 186 -7.79 10.05 8.83
N THR A 187 -8.95 10.18 9.46
CA THR A 187 -10.21 10.54 8.79
C THR A 187 -10.44 12.04 8.69
N GLN A 188 -9.54 12.87 9.22
CA GLN A 188 -9.79 14.31 9.40
C GLN A 188 -8.81 15.17 8.59
N SER A 189 -7.55 14.76 8.46
CA SER A 189 -6.54 15.57 7.78
C SER A 189 -6.92 15.81 6.32
N ARG A 190 -6.74 17.05 5.86
CA ARG A 190 -6.94 17.41 4.44
C ARG A 190 -5.93 16.72 3.53
N TYR A 191 -4.69 16.57 4.00
CA TYR A 191 -3.58 16.01 3.25
C TYR A 191 -3.19 14.66 3.84
N LEU A 192 -3.24 13.61 3.03
CA LEU A 192 -2.91 12.26 3.45
C LEU A 192 -1.84 11.66 2.55
N PHE A 193 -0.66 11.46 3.13
CA PHE A 193 0.48 10.85 2.48
C PHE A 193 1.07 9.79 3.41
N PRO A 194 1.73 8.75 2.86
CA PRO A 194 2.57 7.86 3.67
C PRO A 194 3.64 8.65 4.43
N ARG A 195 4.20 8.08 5.50
CA ARG A 195 5.24 8.73 6.31
C ARG A 195 6.52 7.91 6.29
N LEU A 196 7.66 8.55 6.11
CA LEU A 196 8.95 7.88 6.21
C LEU A 196 9.30 7.73 7.70
N ALA A 197 9.02 6.56 8.27
CA ALA A 197 9.19 6.29 9.71
C ALA A 197 10.67 6.08 10.07
N LEU A 198 11.43 5.47 9.18
CA LEU A 198 12.88 5.25 9.34
C LEU A 198 13.53 5.33 7.96
N VAL A 199 14.71 5.96 7.89
CA VAL A 199 15.58 5.89 6.72
C VAL A 199 17.05 5.84 7.15
N ASP A 200 17.80 4.91 6.56
CA ASP A 200 19.26 4.88 6.60
C ASP A 200 19.78 4.87 5.17
N LYS A 201 20.30 6.02 4.73
CA LYS A 201 20.84 6.17 3.36
C LYS A 201 22.11 5.35 3.15
N ALA A 202 22.94 5.18 4.19
CA ALA A 202 24.21 4.47 4.09
C ALA A 202 23.98 2.97 3.90
N GLN A 203 23.01 2.41 4.64
CA GLN A 203 22.62 1.00 4.54
C GLN A 203 21.52 0.74 3.50
N ARG A 204 21.00 1.80 2.86
CA ARG A 204 19.86 1.77 1.93
C ARG A 204 18.64 1.06 2.53
N GLN A 205 18.26 1.50 3.72
CA GLN A 205 17.13 0.97 4.46
C GLN A 205 16.04 2.02 4.60
N ALA A 206 14.79 1.59 4.56
CA ALA A 206 13.66 2.46 4.82
C ALA A 206 12.45 1.69 5.37
N VAL A 207 11.67 2.37 6.22
CA VAL A 207 10.38 1.90 6.71
C VAL A 207 9.35 2.98 6.46
N VAL A 208 8.25 2.61 5.82
CA VAL A 208 7.15 3.52 5.51
C VAL A 208 5.92 3.19 6.35
N SER A 209 5.40 4.19 7.06
CA SER A 209 4.11 4.12 7.72
C SER A 209 3.01 4.44 6.70
N ILE A 210 2.12 3.49 6.49
CA ILE A 210 0.96 3.62 5.59
C ILE A 210 -0.22 4.07 6.44
N VAL A 211 -0.89 5.13 6.00
CA VAL A 211 -2.00 5.74 6.73
C VAL A 211 -3.27 5.56 5.93
N SER A 212 -4.30 4.99 6.56
CA SER A 212 -5.62 4.85 5.96
C SER A 212 -6.44 6.13 6.19
N GLY A 213 -7.07 6.64 5.14
CA GLY A 213 -7.84 7.89 5.16
C GLY A 213 -9.30 7.71 5.57
N TYR A 214 -9.79 6.47 5.52
CA TYR A 214 -11.13 6.09 5.93
C TYR A 214 -11.21 4.57 6.18
N GLY A 215 -12.15 4.16 7.03
CA GLY A 215 -12.35 2.77 7.42
C GLY A 215 -13.73 2.25 7.03
N ASP A 216 -14.27 1.33 7.82
CA ASP A 216 -15.66 0.89 7.68
C ASP A 216 -16.64 2.05 7.81
N TYR A 217 -17.75 1.94 7.10
CA TYR A 217 -18.82 2.91 7.14
C TYR A 217 -19.39 3.03 8.55
N VAL A 218 -19.79 4.24 8.89
CA VAL A 218 -20.49 4.52 10.13
C VAL A 218 -21.95 4.16 9.92
N ILE A 219 -22.48 3.27 10.75
CA ILE A 219 -23.90 2.86 10.72
C ILE A 219 -24.75 4.09 11.03
N ASP A 220 -25.79 4.28 10.22
CA ASP A 220 -26.82 5.30 10.43
C ASP A 220 -28.13 4.59 10.83
N PRO A 221 -28.53 4.64 12.11
CA PRO A 221 -29.78 4.05 12.57
C PRO A 221 -31.02 4.63 11.88
N ALA A 222 -30.93 5.84 11.31
CA ALA A 222 -32.08 6.49 10.67
C ALA A 222 -32.52 5.79 9.37
N ILE A 223 -31.68 4.94 8.79
CA ILE A 223 -31.95 4.22 7.54
C ILE A 223 -32.02 2.71 7.73
N GLU A 224 -32.18 2.23 8.98
CA GLU A 224 -32.20 0.80 9.29
C GLU A 224 -33.34 0.05 8.59
N ASP A 225 -34.49 0.70 8.42
CA ASP A 225 -35.66 0.11 7.74
C ASP A 225 -35.69 0.36 6.22
N GLU A 226 -34.72 1.11 5.69
CA GLU A 226 -34.70 1.47 4.28
C GLU A 226 -34.31 0.29 3.37
N PRO A 227 -34.76 0.28 2.10
CA PRO A 227 -34.37 -0.72 1.13
C PRO A 227 -32.85 -0.88 1.01
N ARG A 228 -32.39 -2.12 0.78
CA ARG A 228 -30.95 -2.44 0.65
C ARG A 228 -30.22 -1.51 -0.32
N THR A 229 -30.82 -1.20 -1.47
CA THR A 229 -30.23 -0.29 -2.47
C THR A 229 -30.01 1.12 -1.92
N GLU A 230 -30.91 1.62 -1.07
CA GLU A 230 -30.77 2.93 -0.44
C GLU A 230 -29.67 2.90 0.62
N LYS A 231 -29.62 1.84 1.44
CA LYS A 231 -28.52 1.61 2.39
C LYS A 231 -27.17 1.58 1.70
N ILE A 232 -27.02 0.83 0.61
CA ILE A 232 -25.77 0.74 -0.16
C ILE A 232 -25.34 2.14 -0.61
N ASN A 233 -26.24 2.90 -1.22
CA ASN A 233 -25.92 4.24 -1.72
C ASN A 233 -25.55 5.20 -0.59
N HIS A 234 -26.32 5.19 0.51
CA HIS A 234 -26.08 6.04 1.67
C HIS A 234 -24.70 5.77 2.29
N TYR A 235 -24.36 4.50 2.54
CA TYR A 235 -23.07 4.16 3.13
C TYR A 235 -21.91 4.38 2.14
N ALA A 236 -22.12 4.13 0.85
CA ALA A 236 -21.13 4.43 -0.18
C ALA A 236 -20.85 5.95 -0.31
N ASP A 237 -21.85 6.82 -0.07
CA ASP A 237 -21.70 8.28 -0.11
C ASP A 237 -20.72 8.80 0.96
N GLN A 238 -20.53 8.07 2.08
CA GLN A 238 -19.51 8.40 3.08
C GLN A 238 -18.08 8.32 2.50
N TYR A 239 -17.84 7.39 1.57
CA TYR A 239 -16.56 7.26 0.86
C TYR A 239 -16.50 8.19 -0.35
N LEU A 240 -17.48 8.07 -1.23
CA LEU A 240 -17.52 8.76 -2.50
C LEU A 240 -18.95 8.77 -3.02
N THR A 241 -19.55 9.94 -3.11
CA THR A 241 -20.88 10.12 -3.72
C THR A 241 -20.91 9.71 -5.20
N ALA A 242 -22.10 9.35 -5.70
CA ALA A 242 -22.26 8.90 -7.09
C ALA A 242 -21.77 9.90 -8.16
N ASN A 243 -21.80 11.20 -7.85
CA ASN A 243 -21.27 12.26 -8.74
C ASN A 243 -19.77 12.57 -8.51
N GLY A 244 -19.15 11.98 -7.48
CA GLY A 244 -17.73 12.11 -7.20
C GLY A 244 -17.29 13.37 -6.45
N ASN A 245 -18.22 14.22 -6.00
CA ASN A 245 -17.89 15.55 -5.46
C ASN A 245 -17.77 15.59 -3.92
N GLN A 246 -18.37 14.62 -3.24
CA GLN A 246 -18.42 14.52 -1.78
C GLN A 246 -18.04 13.10 -1.31
N GLY A 247 -17.81 12.97 -0.01
CA GLY A 247 -17.28 11.76 0.62
C GLY A 247 -15.77 11.85 0.84
N ARG A 248 -15.25 11.05 1.75
CA ARG A 248 -13.86 11.16 2.21
C ARG A 248 -12.83 10.99 1.09
N LEU A 249 -13.07 10.10 0.13
CA LEU A 249 -12.18 9.87 -1.01
C LEU A 249 -12.21 11.05 -2.00
N ALA A 250 -13.35 11.75 -2.14
CA ALA A 250 -13.42 12.95 -2.97
C ALA A 250 -12.59 14.09 -2.36
N GLU A 251 -12.67 14.29 -1.05
CA GLU A 251 -11.88 15.29 -0.33
C GLU A 251 -10.37 15.07 -0.51
N LEU A 252 -9.93 13.83 -0.30
CA LEU A 252 -8.53 13.44 -0.46
C LEU A 252 -8.06 13.61 -1.92
N TYR A 253 -8.90 13.25 -2.89
CA TYR A 253 -8.58 13.42 -4.30
C TYR A 253 -8.41 14.90 -4.67
N GLN A 254 -9.33 15.76 -4.23
CA GLN A 254 -9.28 17.21 -4.46
C GLN A 254 -8.07 17.87 -3.78
N ALA A 255 -7.61 17.30 -2.66
CA ALA A 255 -6.42 17.75 -1.95
C ALA A 255 -5.10 17.19 -2.52
N ASP A 256 -5.14 16.47 -3.66
CA ASP A 256 -3.99 15.81 -4.27
C ASP A 256 -3.31 14.78 -3.34
N SER A 257 -4.08 14.15 -2.44
CA SER A 257 -3.61 13.13 -1.50
C SER A 257 -3.61 11.72 -2.11
N TYR A 258 -3.15 10.73 -1.34
CA TYR A 258 -3.31 9.31 -1.64
C TYR A 258 -4.70 8.83 -1.18
N LEU A 259 -5.32 7.92 -1.93
CA LEU A 259 -6.62 7.34 -1.58
C LEU A 259 -6.44 5.93 -1.01
N ILE A 260 -6.00 5.87 0.25
CA ILE A 260 -5.85 4.60 0.96
C ILE A 260 -7.02 4.49 1.93
N PHE A 261 -7.75 3.40 1.89
CA PHE A 261 -8.88 3.14 2.79
C PHE A 261 -8.91 1.67 3.18
N HIS A 262 -9.60 1.35 4.27
CA HIS A 262 -9.62 0.00 4.81
C HIS A 262 -11.02 -0.50 5.14
N HIS A 263 -11.13 -1.82 5.21
CA HIS A 263 -12.30 -2.53 5.69
C HIS A 263 -11.89 -3.78 6.44
N HIS A 264 -12.72 -4.19 7.39
CA HIS A 264 -12.58 -5.50 8.03
C HIS A 264 -13.46 -6.52 7.31
N TRP A 265 -12.96 -7.73 7.05
CA TRP A 265 -13.74 -8.74 6.31
C TRP A 265 -15.07 -9.07 6.98
N TRP A 266 -15.09 -9.11 8.33
CA TRP A 266 -16.29 -9.42 9.10
C TRP A 266 -17.36 -8.32 8.97
N ARG A 267 -16.96 -7.07 8.66
CA ARG A 267 -17.90 -6.01 8.28
C ARG A 267 -18.49 -6.20 6.90
N MET A 268 -17.73 -6.80 5.98
CA MET A 268 -18.19 -7.06 4.62
C MET A 268 -19.30 -8.09 4.57
N ILE A 269 -19.21 -9.14 5.38
CA ILE A 269 -20.18 -10.25 5.38
C ILE A 269 -21.42 -10.00 6.27
N LYS A 270 -21.39 -8.98 7.12
CA LYS A 270 -22.54 -8.62 7.98
C LYS A 270 -23.75 -8.21 7.13
N GLU A 271 -24.94 -8.44 7.70
CA GLU A 271 -26.23 -8.08 7.08
C GLU A 271 -26.35 -8.59 5.65
N ASP A 272 -26.11 -9.90 5.48
CA ASP A 272 -26.17 -10.56 4.18
C ASP A 272 -25.27 -9.85 3.15
N TYR A 273 -23.97 -9.73 3.45
CA TYR A 273 -22.96 -9.12 2.57
C TYR A 273 -23.17 -7.63 2.23
N LEU A 274 -23.89 -6.86 3.06
CA LEU A 274 -24.15 -5.43 2.79
C LEU A 274 -22.85 -4.63 2.65
N GLY A 275 -21.88 -4.87 3.53
CA GLY A 275 -20.57 -4.19 3.45
C GLY A 275 -19.80 -4.51 2.18
N PHE A 276 -19.95 -5.73 1.66
CA PHE A 276 -19.34 -6.13 0.40
C PHE A 276 -19.96 -5.41 -0.81
N ASP A 277 -21.28 -5.28 -0.82
CA ASP A 277 -21.99 -4.53 -1.88
C ASP A 277 -21.68 -3.03 -1.82
N ILE A 278 -21.49 -2.47 -0.63
CA ILE A 278 -20.99 -1.09 -0.46
C ILE A 278 -19.60 -0.96 -1.09
N LEU A 279 -18.67 -1.90 -0.84
CA LEU A 279 -17.35 -1.87 -1.47
C LEU A 279 -17.44 -1.97 -3.00
N ARG A 280 -18.30 -2.84 -3.53
CA ARG A 280 -18.58 -2.92 -4.98
C ARG A 280 -19.04 -1.58 -5.53
N GLU A 281 -19.98 -0.91 -4.87
CA GLU A 281 -20.46 0.40 -5.31
C GLU A 281 -19.35 1.48 -5.23
N VAL A 282 -18.58 1.51 -4.14
CA VAL A 282 -17.47 2.48 -3.99
C VAL A 282 -16.39 2.29 -5.06
N THR A 283 -15.98 1.05 -5.32
CA THR A 283 -14.99 0.75 -6.37
C THR A 283 -15.55 1.07 -7.77
N GLY A 284 -16.82 0.77 -8.03
CA GLY A 284 -17.54 1.17 -9.23
C GLY A 284 -17.61 2.69 -9.42
N ARG A 285 -17.83 3.46 -8.35
CA ARG A 285 -17.82 4.94 -8.38
C ARG A 285 -16.42 5.48 -8.66
N LEU A 286 -15.38 4.96 -8.00
CA LEU A 286 -13.98 5.34 -8.26
C LEU A 286 -13.61 5.13 -9.74
N HIS A 287 -14.01 4.00 -10.31
CA HIS A 287 -13.79 3.71 -11.73
C HIS A 287 -14.53 4.70 -12.64
N ARG A 288 -15.83 4.92 -12.42
CA ARG A 288 -16.65 5.83 -13.26
C ARG A 288 -16.23 7.29 -13.17
N VAL A 289 -15.94 7.78 -11.96
CA VAL A 289 -15.65 9.20 -11.69
C VAL A 289 -14.20 9.56 -12.03
N PHE A 290 -13.25 8.76 -11.55
CA PHE A 290 -11.82 9.07 -11.67
C PHE A 290 -11.13 8.30 -12.78
N GLY A 291 -11.54 7.05 -13.06
CA GLY A 291 -11.05 6.24 -14.17
C GLY A 291 -9.52 6.22 -14.23
N GLU A 292 -8.95 6.59 -15.38
CA GLU A 292 -7.50 6.60 -15.58
C GLU A 292 -6.75 7.70 -14.80
N LYS A 293 -7.44 8.59 -14.06
CA LYS A 293 -6.79 9.59 -13.19
C LYS A 293 -6.28 8.99 -11.88
N ILE A 294 -6.72 7.79 -11.54
CA ILE A 294 -6.26 7.03 -10.37
C ILE A 294 -5.47 5.80 -10.80
N GLN A 295 -4.61 5.32 -9.92
CA GLN A 295 -3.85 4.10 -10.12
C GLN A 295 -3.99 3.21 -8.88
N TRP A 296 -4.64 2.06 -9.04
CA TRP A 296 -4.62 1.01 -8.03
C TRP A 296 -3.21 0.45 -7.88
N MET A 297 -2.70 0.44 -6.65
CA MET A 297 -1.36 0.00 -6.31
C MET A 297 -1.39 -0.92 -5.10
N LYS A 298 -0.48 -1.89 -5.08
CA LYS A 298 -0.15 -2.60 -3.84
C LYS A 298 0.39 -1.61 -2.83
N VAL A 299 0.25 -1.92 -1.55
CA VAL A 299 0.75 -1.04 -0.49
C VAL A 299 2.28 -0.96 -0.51
N SER A 300 2.97 -2.05 -0.87
CA SER A 300 4.42 -2.09 -1.07
C SER A 300 4.88 -1.23 -2.25
N ASP A 301 4.10 -1.16 -3.34
CA ASP A 301 4.39 -0.27 -4.46
C ASP A 301 4.27 1.21 -4.03
N ILE A 302 3.24 1.54 -3.23
CA ILE A 302 3.08 2.87 -2.63
C ILE A 302 4.24 3.20 -1.70
N ALA A 303 4.62 2.27 -0.83
CA ALA A 303 5.73 2.43 0.10
C ALA A 303 7.06 2.67 -0.64
N LEU A 304 7.33 1.88 -1.68
CA LEU A 304 8.50 2.03 -2.53
C LEU A 304 8.53 3.40 -3.22
N TYR A 305 7.45 3.75 -3.91
CA TYR A 305 7.38 5.02 -4.63
C TYR A 305 7.55 6.20 -3.66
N TRP A 306 6.89 6.15 -2.51
CA TRP A 306 6.99 7.19 -1.49
C TRP A 306 8.41 7.31 -0.96
N ALA A 307 9.03 6.21 -0.51
CA ALA A 307 10.40 6.23 0.02
C ALA A 307 11.39 6.79 -1.01
N VAL A 308 11.28 6.36 -2.27
CA VAL A 308 12.11 6.86 -3.37
C VAL A 308 11.86 8.36 -3.63
N SER A 309 10.60 8.79 -3.68
CA SER A 309 10.25 10.20 -3.92
C SER A 309 10.81 11.14 -2.86
N GLN A 310 10.87 10.70 -1.60
CA GLN A 310 11.39 11.49 -0.48
C GLN A 310 12.92 11.46 -0.38
N CYS A 311 13.57 10.42 -0.91
CA CYS A 311 15.00 10.22 -0.71
C CYS A 311 15.87 10.48 -1.94
N VAL A 312 15.27 10.55 -3.14
CA VAL A 312 16.02 10.72 -4.39
C VAL A 312 16.79 12.03 -4.40
N GLU A 313 18.06 11.97 -4.78
CA GLU A 313 18.87 13.15 -5.01
C GLU A 313 18.90 13.47 -6.50
N ILE A 314 18.52 14.69 -6.87
CA ILE A 314 18.52 15.14 -8.26
C ILE A 314 19.48 16.32 -8.41
N LYS A 315 20.53 16.13 -9.22
CA LYS A 315 21.51 17.18 -9.55
C LYS A 315 21.43 17.55 -11.02
N VAL A 316 21.45 18.83 -11.31
CA VAL A 316 21.50 19.35 -12.68
C VAL A 316 22.95 19.68 -13.03
N LYS A 317 23.43 19.16 -14.16
CA LYS A 317 24.72 19.54 -14.75
C LYS A 317 24.51 20.08 -16.15
N LYS A 318 25.37 21.02 -16.54
CA LYS A 318 25.46 21.51 -17.93
C LYS A 318 26.81 21.06 -18.48
N GLU A 319 26.80 20.38 -19.61
CA GLU A 319 28.01 19.97 -20.32
C GLU A 319 27.84 20.35 -21.80
N GLY A 320 28.63 21.32 -22.27
CA GLY A 320 28.45 21.91 -23.60
C GLY A 320 27.06 22.54 -23.78
N ALA A 321 26.35 22.11 -24.83
CA ALA A 321 24.98 22.53 -25.12
C ALA A 321 23.91 21.74 -24.36
N ASN A 322 24.27 20.60 -23.75
CA ASN A 322 23.33 19.68 -23.13
C ASN A 322 23.19 19.94 -21.62
N PHE A 323 22.02 19.60 -21.10
CA PHE A 323 21.77 19.50 -19.67
C PHE A 323 21.58 18.05 -19.27
N TYR A 324 22.01 17.72 -18.05
CA TYR A 324 21.90 16.37 -17.49
C TYR A 324 21.23 16.43 -16.13
N LEU A 325 20.19 15.62 -15.94
CA LEU A 325 19.69 15.27 -14.61
C LEU A 325 20.40 14.01 -14.15
N GLN A 326 21.13 14.10 -13.05
CA GLN A 326 21.74 12.98 -12.36
C GLN A 326 20.87 12.65 -11.16
N LEU A 327 20.18 11.51 -11.22
CA LEU A 327 19.33 11.02 -10.15
C LEU A 327 20.05 9.88 -9.41
N ARG A 328 20.06 9.95 -8.09
CA ARG A 328 20.53 8.88 -7.20
C ARG A 328 19.41 8.46 -6.27
N SER A 329 19.06 7.19 -6.29
CA SER A 329 18.00 6.61 -5.48
C SER A 329 18.53 5.56 -4.52
N LEU A 330 17.82 5.34 -3.40
CA LEU A 330 18.09 4.23 -2.49
C LEU A 330 17.57 2.89 -3.04
N PHE A 331 16.54 2.94 -3.88
CA PHE A 331 15.87 1.77 -4.45
C PHE A 331 15.50 2.03 -5.92
N PRO A 332 15.54 1.02 -6.79
CA PRO A 332 14.96 1.14 -8.12
C PRO A 332 13.44 1.33 -8.02
N CYS A 333 12.85 2.13 -8.91
CA CYS A 333 11.42 2.45 -8.90
C CYS A 333 10.86 2.51 -10.32
N LYS A 334 9.87 1.70 -10.61
CA LYS A 334 9.16 1.75 -11.90
C LYS A 334 8.30 2.99 -12.00
N ASP A 335 8.05 3.42 -13.24
CA ASP A 335 7.13 4.54 -13.55
C ASP A 335 7.42 5.83 -12.75
N PHE A 336 8.69 6.03 -12.40
CA PHE A 336 9.13 7.19 -11.65
C PHE A 336 8.92 8.44 -12.49
N THR A 337 8.16 9.38 -11.95
CA THR A 337 7.73 10.57 -12.68
C THR A 337 8.36 11.81 -12.09
N VAL A 338 9.02 12.59 -12.93
CA VAL A 338 9.61 13.87 -12.55
C VAL A 338 9.20 14.94 -13.54
N SER A 339 9.19 16.18 -13.08
CA SER A 339 8.88 17.31 -13.95
C SER A 339 9.78 18.50 -13.65
N PHE A 340 9.97 19.37 -14.64
CA PHE A 340 10.79 20.56 -14.50
C PHE A 340 10.42 21.63 -15.52
N ARG A 341 10.78 22.87 -15.25
CA ARG A 341 10.59 23.99 -16.20
C ARG A 341 11.82 24.21 -17.05
N VAL A 342 11.57 24.49 -18.33
CA VAL A 342 12.59 24.88 -19.31
C VAL A 342 12.39 26.31 -19.80
N SER A 343 13.50 27.00 -20.09
CA SER A 343 13.48 28.37 -20.60
C SER A 343 13.55 28.48 -22.13
N GLY A 344 13.97 27.43 -22.85
CA GLY A 344 14.17 27.42 -24.30
C GLY A 344 12.91 27.12 -25.12
N SER A 345 13.01 27.25 -26.45
CA SER A 345 11.95 26.85 -27.39
C SER A 345 11.69 25.34 -27.33
N SER A 346 10.43 24.95 -27.49
CA SER A 346 9.94 23.60 -27.16
C SER A 346 9.74 22.66 -28.34
N SER A 347 9.87 23.15 -29.58
CA SER A 347 9.63 22.34 -30.79
C SER A 347 10.67 21.22 -30.93
N GLU A 348 11.89 21.46 -30.48
CA GLU A 348 13.05 20.62 -30.81
C GLU A 348 13.68 19.89 -29.62
N LEU A 349 13.09 20.00 -28.43
CA LEU A 349 13.59 19.33 -27.22
C LEU A 349 13.63 17.81 -27.41
N ARG A 350 14.78 17.20 -27.14
CA ARG A 350 14.97 15.75 -27.10
C ARG A 350 15.50 15.31 -25.74
N ILE A 351 15.05 14.15 -25.28
CA ILE A 351 15.34 13.64 -23.94
C ILE A 351 15.72 12.17 -24.04
N TRP A 352 16.86 11.81 -23.44
CA TRP A 352 17.35 10.43 -23.42
C TRP A 352 17.56 9.97 -21.99
N LYS A 353 17.14 8.75 -21.69
CA LYS A 353 17.64 8.00 -20.52
C LYS A 353 18.79 7.15 -21.03
N THR A 354 19.99 7.35 -20.48
CA THR A 354 21.22 6.70 -20.94
C THR A 354 21.43 6.85 -22.46
N SER A 355 21.11 5.82 -23.25
CA SER A 355 21.21 5.79 -24.72
C SER A 355 19.85 5.66 -25.43
N GLN A 356 18.76 5.54 -24.69
CA GLN A 356 17.41 5.40 -25.25
C GLN A 356 16.69 6.76 -25.25
N GLU A 357 16.24 7.19 -26.42
CA GLU A 357 15.40 8.39 -26.54
C GLU A 357 14.01 8.11 -25.96
N LEU A 358 13.55 9.00 -25.08
CA LEU A 358 12.21 8.93 -24.51
C LEU A 358 11.19 9.40 -25.55
N ILE A 359 10.06 8.70 -25.64
CA ILE A 359 9.05 8.98 -26.66
C ILE A 359 8.23 10.20 -26.25
N ARG A 360 8.24 11.25 -27.08
CA ARG A 360 7.38 12.41 -26.90
C ARG A 360 5.91 12.04 -27.15
N ARG A 361 5.03 12.39 -26.22
CA ARG A 361 3.57 12.23 -26.33
C ARG A 361 2.88 13.57 -26.10
N GLN A 362 1.63 13.67 -26.55
CA GLN A 362 0.74 14.73 -26.08
C GLN A 362 0.49 14.51 -24.57
N LEU A 363 0.33 15.60 -23.81
CA LEU A 363 0.02 15.46 -22.38
C LEU A 363 -1.38 14.87 -22.23
N GLN A 364 -1.41 13.57 -21.95
CA GLN A 364 -2.58 12.82 -21.56
C GLN A 364 -2.14 11.96 -20.37
N ALA A 365 -2.74 12.20 -19.20
CA ALA A 365 -2.61 11.27 -18.10
C ALA A 365 -3.47 10.04 -18.44
N PRO A 366 -2.97 8.82 -18.21
CA PRO A 366 -1.71 8.50 -17.54
C PRO A 366 -0.50 8.51 -18.47
N LEU A 367 0.64 8.99 -17.98
CA LEU A 367 1.90 8.80 -18.69
C LEU A 367 2.29 7.31 -18.70
N LYS A 368 3.03 6.90 -19.73
CA LYS A 368 3.59 5.54 -19.82
C LYS A 368 5.08 5.60 -19.53
N SER A 369 5.66 4.53 -18.97
CA SER A 369 7.11 4.43 -18.83
C SER A 369 7.82 4.68 -20.17
N ASN A 370 8.99 5.28 -20.10
CA ASN A 370 9.82 5.72 -21.23
C ASN A 370 9.16 6.76 -22.16
N THR A 371 8.27 7.60 -21.61
CA THR A 371 7.64 8.70 -22.34
C THR A 371 7.83 10.03 -21.64
N TRP A 372 7.68 11.11 -22.40
CA TRP A 372 7.62 12.46 -21.86
C TRP A 372 6.62 13.32 -22.62
N CYS A 373 6.16 14.39 -21.98
CA CYS A 373 5.30 15.38 -22.59
C CYS A 373 5.63 16.78 -22.04
N MET A 374 5.02 17.81 -22.61
CA MET A 374 5.22 19.17 -22.15
C MET A 374 3.94 19.98 -22.22
N LYS A 375 3.68 20.77 -21.16
CA LYS A 375 2.58 21.74 -21.08
C LYS A 375 3.08 23.01 -20.40
N HIS A 376 2.81 24.17 -21.01
CA HIS A 376 3.19 25.49 -20.47
C HIS A 376 4.67 25.56 -20.00
N LYS A 377 5.62 25.12 -20.85
CA LYS A 377 7.06 25.05 -20.56
C LYS A 377 7.47 24.14 -19.38
N ARG A 378 6.55 23.35 -18.82
CA ARG A 378 6.85 22.27 -17.89
C ARG A 378 6.92 20.95 -18.65
N VAL A 379 8.03 20.26 -18.51
CA VAL A 379 8.29 18.94 -19.07
C VAL A 379 7.98 17.91 -17.98
N TYR A 380 7.30 16.83 -18.35
CA TYR A 380 7.02 15.69 -17.48
C TYR A 380 7.64 14.44 -18.11
N LEU A 381 8.44 13.72 -17.34
CA LEU A 381 9.13 12.49 -17.74
C LEU A 381 8.57 11.34 -16.90
N CYS A 382 8.27 10.20 -17.51
CA CYS A 382 7.95 8.96 -16.82
C CYS A 382 8.89 7.87 -17.30
N PHE A 383 9.65 7.25 -16.40
CA PHE A 383 10.65 6.23 -16.71
C PHE A 383 10.92 5.33 -15.50
N ASP A 384 11.52 4.17 -15.74
CA ASP A 384 11.97 3.31 -14.64
C ASP A 384 13.31 3.85 -14.11
N LEU A 385 13.32 4.22 -12.84
CA LEU A 385 14.47 4.76 -12.12
C LEU A 385 15.35 3.61 -11.62
N ASP A 386 16.63 3.66 -12.00
CA ASP A 386 17.68 2.81 -11.45
C ASP A 386 18.37 3.52 -10.26
N MET A 387 19.22 2.79 -9.53
CA MET A 387 20.01 3.33 -8.41
C MET A 387 20.78 4.62 -8.79
N GLU A 388 21.37 4.63 -9.99
CA GLU A 388 21.89 5.83 -10.62
C GLU A 388 21.25 5.96 -12.00
N THR A 389 20.60 7.10 -12.27
CA THR A 389 19.99 7.38 -13.57
C THR A 389 20.49 8.72 -14.10
N ARG A 390 20.87 8.73 -15.38
CA ARG A 390 21.26 9.95 -16.09
C ARG A 390 20.25 10.23 -17.20
N ILE A 391 19.60 11.40 -17.13
CA ILE A 391 18.72 11.92 -18.18
C ILE A 391 19.45 13.03 -18.92
N GLN A 392 19.67 12.87 -20.22
CA GLN A 392 20.19 13.91 -21.09
C GLN A 392 19.02 14.71 -21.67
N ILE A 393 19.17 16.04 -21.70
CA ILE A 393 18.21 16.99 -22.26
C ILE A 393 18.97 17.88 -23.24
N SER A 394 18.57 17.84 -24.51
CA SER A 394 19.22 18.57 -25.60
C SER A 394 18.23 19.43 -26.37
N TRP A 395 18.73 20.58 -26.79
CA TRP A 395 18.17 21.41 -27.86
C TRP A 395 19.16 21.32 -29.02
N PRO A 396 18.72 21.19 -30.28
CA PRO A 396 19.61 21.20 -31.43
C PRO A 396 20.51 22.44 -31.50
#